data_AF-A0AAW5KXC5-F1
#
_entry.id   AF-A0AAW5KXC5-F1
#
_cell.length_a   1.000
_cell.length_b   1.000
_cell.length_c   1.000
_cell.angle_alpha   90.00
_cell.angle_beta   90.00
_cell.angle_gamma   90.00
#
_symmetry.space_group_name_H-M   'P 1'
#
loop_
_entity.id
_entity.type
_entity.pdbx_description
1 polymer ?
#
loop_
_entity_poly.entity_id
_entity_poly.type
_entity_poly.pdbx_seq_one_letter_code
_entity_poly.pdbx_strand_id
1 'polypeptide(L)' 'MKKIPYRKFVEISDVTNVILFLMSDKSDAIRGQNIVVDYGYTIV' A
#
# COMPACT_ATOMS: atom_id res chain seq x y z
N MET A 1 5.36 16.08 4.62
CA MET A 1 3.91 16.04 4.96
C MET A 1 3.00 16.73 3.96
N LYS A 2 3.24 17.97 3.50
CA LYS A 2 2.29 18.65 2.57
C LYS A 2 1.98 17.88 1.28
N LYS A 3 2.92 17.06 0.79
CA LYS A 3 2.75 16.21 -0.39
C LYS A 3 2.14 14.83 -0.13
N ILE A 4 2.00 14.41 1.12
CA ILE A 4 1.33 13.14 1.45
C ILE A 4 -0.12 13.50 1.80
N PRO A 5 -1.13 13.14 0.99
CA PRO A 5 -2.52 13.47 1.27
C PRO A 5 -2.97 13.09 2.67
N TYR A 6 -2.58 11.90 3.14
CA TYR A 6 -2.93 11.41 4.47
C TYR A 6 -2.15 12.08 5.62
N ARG A 7 -1.12 12.89 5.29
CA ARG A 7 -0.25 13.62 6.24
C ARG A 7 0.40 12.74 7.30
N LYS A 8 0.58 11.46 7.00
CA LYS A 8 1.25 10.47 7.86
C LYS A 8 2.31 9.76 7.03
N PHE A 9 3.43 9.40 7.65
CA PHE A 9 4.38 8.49 7.01
C PHE A 9 3.85 7.06 7.06
N VAL A 10 4.17 6.29 6.03
CA VAL A 10 3.88 4.86 5.99
C VAL A 10 4.72 4.16 7.04
N GLU A 11 4.07 3.33 7.83
CA GLU A 11 4.70 2.51 8.84
C GLU A 11 4.93 1.10 8.31
N ILE A 12 5.81 0.34 8.97
CA ILE A 12 6.11 -1.06 8.59
C ILE A 12 4.81 -1.90 8.56
N SER A 13 3.92 -1.68 9.53
CA SER A 13 2.65 -2.40 9.63
C SER A 13 1.73 -2.16 8.42
N ASP A 14 1.79 -0.98 7.80
CA ASP A 14 0.98 -0.66 6.63
C ASP A 14 1.42 -1.52 5.43
N VAL A 15 2.73 -1.77 5.29
CA VAL A 15 3.29 -2.62 4.23
C VAL A 15 3.07 -4.10 4.52
N THR A 16 3.30 -4.55 5.76
CA THR A 16 3.16 -5.98 6.11
C THR A 16 1.71 -6.45 6.01
N ASN A 17 0.73 -5.60 6.32
CA ASN A 17 -0.69 -5.92 6.14
C ASN A 17 -1.05 -6.12 4.67
N VAL A 18 -0.49 -5.32 3.75
CA VAL A 18 -0.71 -5.49 2.31
C VAL A 18 -0.06 -6.78 1.82
N ILE A 19 1.14 -7.12 2.29
CA ILE A 19 1.78 -8.40 1.98
C ILE A 19 0.90 -9.56 2.45
N LEU A 20 0.40 -9.51 3.70
CA LEU A 20 -0.46 -10.56 4.24
C LEU A 20 -1.75 -10.74 3.42
N PHE A 21 -2.36 -9.64 2.98
CA PHE A 21 -3.50 -9.67 2.06
C PHE A 21 -3.12 -10.33 0.72
N LEU A 22 -2.02 -9.90 0.10
CA LEU A 22 -1.56 -10.43 -1.20
C LEU A 22 -1.11 -11.89 -1.16
N MET A 23 -0.73 -12.40 0.01
CA MET A 23 -0.42 -13.81 0.24
C MET A 23 -1.65 -14.66 0.56
N SER A 24 -2.79 -14.04 0.86
CA SER A 24 -4.05 -14.74 1.14
C SER A 24 -4.86 -15.03 -0.11
N ASP A 25 -5.79 -15.98 0.01
CA ASP A 25 -6.81 -16.33 -1.00
C ASP A 25 -7.70 -15.14 -1.40
N LYS A 26 -7.82 -14.11 -0.54
CA LYS A 26 -8.58 -12.89 -0.81
C LYS A 26 -8.04 -12.04 -1.96
N SER A 27 -6.85 -12.35 -2.45
CA SER A 27 -6.17 -11.61 -3.52
C SER A 27 -5.90 -12.46 -4.75
N ASP A 28 -6.58 -13.60 -4.92
CA ASP A 28 -6.21 -14.64 -5.89
C ASP A 28 -6.06 -14.12 -7.34
N ALA A 29 -6.95 -13.22 -7.76
CA ALA A 29 -6.92 -12.64 -9.10
C ALA A 29 -5.88 -11.51 -9.29
N ILE A 30 -5.22 -11.03 -8.24
CA ILE A 30 -4.26 -9.92 -8.32
C ILE A 30 -2.87 -10.47 -8.67
N ARG A 31 -2.48 -10.32 -9.93
CA ARG A 31 -1.19 -10.77 -10.48
C ARG A 31 -0.60 -9.74 -11.43
N GLY A 32 0.73 -9.64 -11.46
CA GLY A 32 1.47 -8.74 -12.37
C GLY A 32 1.27 -7.24 -12.11
N GLN A 33 0.77 -6.85 -10.92
CA GLN A 33 0.50 -5.46 -10.57
C GLN A 33 1.55 -4.90 -9.61
N ASN A 34 1.87 -3.62 -9.76
CA ASN A 34 2.57 -2.86 -8.73
C ASN A 34 1.54 -2.25 -7.77
N ILE A 35 1.62 -2.58 -6.49
CA ILE A 35 0.75 -2.02 -5.46
C ILE A 35 1.49 -0.90 -4.74
N VAL A 36 1.01 0.33 -4.89
CA VAL A 36 1.61 1.51 -4.25
C VAL A 36 1.02 1.69 -2.85
N VAL A 37 1.89 1.72 -1.84
CA VAL A 37 1.54 1.90 -0.43
C VAL A 37 2.32 3.09 0.11
N ASP A 38 1.78 4.29 -0.09
CA ASP A 38 2.50 5.54 0.20
C ASP A 38 1.61 6.68 0.71
N TYR A 39 0.37 6.34 1.09
CA TYR A 39 -0.66 7.30 1.49
C TYR A 39 -0.98 8.40 0.47
N GLY A 40 -0.80 8.10 -0.82
CA GLY A 40 -1.13 8.98 -1.93
C GLY A 40 -0.01 9.93 -2.32
N TYR A 41 1.23 9.70 -1.86
CA TYR A 41 2.37 10.56 -2.20
C TYR A 41 2.67 10.58 -3.70
N THR A 42 2.55 9.45 -4.39
CA THR A 42 2.91 9.29 -5.81
C THR A 42 1.99 10.07 -6.76
N ILE A 43 0.77 10.40 -6.33
CA ILE A 43 -0.26 11.01 -7.19
C ILE A 43 -0.38 12.54 -7.00
N VAL A 44 0.57 13.19 -6.31
CA VAL A 44 0.57 14.63 -6.01
C VAL A 44 1.91 15.31 -6.26
#